data_AF-A0A922MR40-F1
#
_entry.id   AF-A0A922MR40-F1
#
_cell.length_a   1.000
_cell.length_b   1.000
_cell.length_c   1.000
_cell.angle_alpha   90.00
_cell.angle_beta   90.00
_cell.angle_gamma   90.00
#
_symmetry.space_group_name_H-M   'P 1'
#
loop_
_entity.id
_entity.type
_entity.pdbx_description
1 polymer ?
#
loop_
_entity_poly.entity_id
_entity_poly.type
_entity_poly.pdbx_seq_one_letter_code
_entity_poly.pdbx_strand_id
1 'polypeptide(L)'
;MEPLKTHGTVLPQQVLTRPVGGCPSGPRPEDLLQGGHEGANPHVGQREAMITDDLSLNTDPRILTKLEIYNVLVEKAKQLGSKQRPGDLESNDRTMVILNALYPTGIPDNLDVHNKNLKDSISKFINNCEKLYNNSKRNFKRFTKKNEKWLSTIFDIPIPTKIEKSPIELNTSSPSDCLLKPQEPESSDMSSVSNILFTEPVPGPSHEIPSTTNNTIPGTSNNSPSASNEMNSRQMLRIRKSLEESLQDQPRSKIIKMMSKIVTDEIHGEKLVKSSAQELEFVINECLKSPTRPKKIASSMKAKVEAKTYTPEEALSLVIDRKLTVEDYSIIQKDLKERGFPAYPPYFKLKIAKQMCYPDEDIVITEREASVSVHSLLLHTFRRIIKLSTESISQYCKQKKKKNILHCRFEGSWGFDGSTGQAFYKEKFLDGDNEIENCLFTTTYIPLRLKTNDGFVLWSNPCPESYRFCRPLKIQYRNETKELITEEKNRVQAEIDQLTPLYAETDEGQSIISDTKLYLTVIDGKVFNVITGTTSQLRCACCGATATEFNQLDVVINKPVNPEALRHGISPLHAWIRIFEFLLHLGYKNDPAVMKWRINKKSPAATIVEERKKKYKPH
;
A
#
# COMPACT_ATOMS: atom_id res chain seq x y z
N MET A 1 25.43 39.52 -58.39
CA MET A 1 26.40 38.41 -58.57
C MET A 1 25.86 37.20 -57.84
N GLU A 2 26.02 36.01 -58.42
CA GLU A 2 25.38 34.76 -57.97
C GLU A 2 26.36 33.80 -57.25
N PRO A 3 25.87 32.71 -56.61
CA PRO A 3 26.62 31.98 -55.58
C PRO A 3 27.32 30.69 -56.03
N LEU A 4 28.29 30.25 -55.22
CA LEU A 4 28.98 28.94 -55.25
C LEU A 4 29.37 28.57 -53.81
N LYS A 5 29.41 27.29 -53.37
CA LYS A 5 28.67 26.09 -53.81
C LYS A 5 28.65 25.06 -52.65
N THR A 6 27.82 24.04 -52.78
CA THR A 6 27.67 22.91 -51.84
C THR A 6 28.95 22.11 -51.57
N HIS A 7 29.06 21.52 -50.38
CA HIS A 7 29.24 20.06 -50.24
C HIS A 7 28.74 19.59 -48.87
N GLY A 8 28.15 18.39 -48.83
CA GLY A 8 27.77 17.68 -47.61
C GLY A 8 28.22 16.22 -47.71
N THR A 9 28.42 15.57 -46.57
CA THR A 9 28.97 14.20 -46.52
C THR A 9 28.19 13.36 -45.51
N VAL A 10 27.64 12.24 -45.97
CA VAL A 10 26.91 11.26 -45.14
C VAL A 10 27.74 9.99 -45.07
N LEU A 11 28.06 9.54 -43.85
CA LEU A 11 28.68 8.24 -43.55
C LEU A 11 28.01 7.61 -42.30
N PRO A 12 28.05 6.28 -42.14
CA PRO A 12 26.78 5.55 -42.14
C PRO A 12 26.36 4.93 -40.80
N GLN A 13 25.09 4.58 -40.71
CA GLN A 13 24.58 3.63 -39.72
C GLN A 13 25.21 2.25 -39.93
N GLN A 14 25.89 1.71 -38.92
CA GLN A 14 26.26 0.29 -38.88
C GLN A 14 25.16 -0.53 -38.20
N VAL A 15 24.58 -1.47 -38.94
CA VAL A 15 23.66 -2.48 -38.40
C VAL A 15 24.49 -3.62 -37.82
N LEU A 16 24.60 -3.69 -36.48
CA LEU A 16 25.22 -4.82 -35.80
C LEU A 16 24.21 -5.94 -35.60
N THR A 17 24.38 -7.03 -36.35
CA THR A 17 23.66 -8.29 -36.17
C THR A 17 24.14 -9.01 -34.91
N ARG A 18 23.21 -9.54 -34.11
CA ARG A 18 23.55 -10.35 -32.92
C ARG A 18 23.89 -11.79 -33.34
N PRO A 19 25.01 -12.37 -32.88
CA PRO A 19 25.18 -13.82 -32.88
C PRO A 19 24.28 -14.46 -31.82
N VAL A 20 23.81 -15.68 -32.09
CA VAL A 20 23.03 -16.48 -31.13
C VAL A 20 23.99 -17.33 -30.31
N GLY A 21 23.99 -17.14 -28.99
CA GLY A 21 24.75 -17.95 -28.03
C GLY A 21 23.97 -18.04 -26.72
N GLY A 22 23.70 -19.26 -26.26
CA GLY A 22 22.96 -19.49 -25.01
C GLY A 22 23.84 -19.27 -23.78
N CYS A 23 23.33 -18.58 -22.77
CA CYS A 23 23.95 -18.58 -21.44
C CYS A 23 23.63 -19.89 -20.71
N PRO A 24 24.59 -20.51 -20.01
CA PRO A 24 24.30 -21.61 -19.10
C PRO A 24 23.51 -21.11 -17.88
N SER A 25 22.70 -21.99 -17.29
CA SER A 25 21.90 -21.71 -16.10
C SER A 25 22.75 -21.25 -14.93
N GLY A 26 22.34 -20.18 -14.24
CA GLY A 26 22.88 -19.85 -12.92
C GLY A 26 22.50 -20.89 -11.85
N PRO A 27 23.19 -20.90 -10.69
CA PRO A 27 22.85 -21.78 -9.57
C PRO A 27 21.44 -21.50 -9.06
N ARG A 28 20.85 -22.47 -8.36
CA ARG A 28 19.48 -22.36 -7.87
C ARG A 28 19.45 -21.59 -6.55
N PRO A 29 18.29 -21.04 -6.13
CA PRO A 29 18.14 -20.38 -4.82
C PRO A 29 18.47 -21.28 -3.62
N GLU A 30 18.55 -22.59 -3.86
CA GLU A 30 18.82 -23.67 -2.90
C GLU A 30 20.30 -23.67 -2.44
N ASP A 31 21.23 -23.21 -3.30
CA ASP A 31 22.69 -23.32 -3.13
C ASP A 31 23.31 -22.27 -2.18
N LEU A 32 22.51 -21.39 -1.57
CA LEU A 32 22.99 -20.24 -0.77
C LEU A 32 22.73 -20.35 0.75
N LEU A 33 22.18 -21.47 1.24
CA LEU A 33 21.79 -21.64 2.65
C LEU A 33 22.91 -22.23 3.54
N GLN A 34 24.10 -21.63 3.53
CA GLN A 34 25.14 -21.89 4.54
C GLN A 34 26.08 -20.69 4.76
N GLY A 35 25.61 -19.72 5.55
CA GLY A 35 26.35 -18.48 5.84
C GLY A 35 25.53 -17.52 6.70
N GLY A 36 25.39 -17.86 7.99
CA GLY A 36 24.46 -17.15 8.88
C GLY A 36 24.94 -15.77 9.34
N HIS A 37 24.19 -14.72 8.99
CA HIS A 37 24.16 -13.46 9.73
C HIS A 37 22.73 -12.90 9.77
N GLU A 38 22.27 -12.54 10.96
CA GLU A 38 20.93 -12.02 11.24
C GLU A 38 20.81 -10.56 10.74
N GLY A 39 19.86 -10.22 9.85
CA GLY A 39 19.88 -8.88 9.24
C GLY A 39 18.64 -8.33 8.53
N ALA A 40 17.57 -9.09 8.26
CA ALA A 40 16.33 -8.53 7.68
C ALA A 40 15.09 -9.39 7.93
N ASN A 41 14.16 -8.92 8.78
CA ASN A 41 12.81 -9.50 8.88
C ASN A 41 11.77 -8.47 8.40
N PRO A 42 11.18 -8.62 7.19
CA PRO A 42 10.30 -7.62 6.59
C PRO A 42 8.84 -7.67 7.10
N HIS A 43 8.64 -7.98 8.39
CA HIS A 43 7.33 -8.05 9.05
C HIS A 43 7.29 -7.19 10.33
N VAL A 44 7.22 -5.87 10.15
CA VAL A 44 6.78 -4.94 11.19
C VAL A 44 5.35 -4.51 10.87
N GLY A 45 4.40 -4.96 11.69
CA GLY A 45 2.98 -4.62 11.54
C GLY A 45 2.66 -3.19 11.94
N GLN A 46 1.43 -2.77 11.65
CA GLN A 46 0.88 -1.49 12.13
C GLN A 46 1.01 -1.38 13.66
N ARG A 47 1.45 -0.22 14.14
CA ARG A 47 1.31 0.17 15.55
C ARG A 47 0.60 1.51 15.64
N GLU A 48 -0.33 1.58 16.59
CA GLU A 48 -1.03 2.80 16.95
C GLU A 48 -0.09 3.75 17.70
N ALA A 49 -0.21 5.05 17.45
CA ALA A 49 0.60 6.06 18.14
C ALA A 49 0.12 6.23 19.59
N MET A 50 1.01 6.01 20.56
CA MET A 50 0.77 6.43 21.93
C MET A 50 0.96 7.95 22.04
N ILE A 51 -0.05 8.64 22.56
CA ILE A 51 0.02 10.07 22.85
C ILE A 51 0.91 10.28 24.07
N THR A 52 1.81 11.25 23.99
CA THR A 52 2.42 11.90 25.15
C THR A 52 1.96 13.36 25.11
N ASP A 53 1.36 13.83 26.20
CA ASP A 53 0.90 15.21 26.31
C ASP A 53 2.09 16.13 26.63
N ASP A 54 2.31 17.16 25.82
CA ASP A 54 2.93 18.40 26.29
C ASP A 54 2.43 19.61 25.47
N LEU A 55 2.56 20.80 26.06
CA LEU A 55 1.73 21.96 25.77
C LEU A 55 2.21 22.80 24.58
N SER A 56 1.40 22.84 23.53
CA SER A 56 1.33 24.00 22.62
C SER A 56 -0.10 24.23 22.15
N LEU A 57 -0.50 25.51 22.05
CA LEU A 57 -1.87 25.92 21.74
C LEU A 57 -2.20 25.66 20.26
N ASN A 58 -2.91 24.55 20.00
CA ASN A 58 -3.43 24.21 18.68
C ASN A 58 -4.96 24.08 18.75
N THR A 59 -5.68 24.80 17.87
CA THR A 59 -7.15 24.92 17.90
C THR A 59 -7.87 24.02 16.90
N ASP A 60 -7.17 23.14 16.20
CA ASP A 60 -7.78 22.15 15.31
C ASP A 60 -8.44 20.99 16.09
N PRO A 61 -9.65 20.55 15.71
CA PRO A 61 -10.35 19.47 16.39
C PRO A 61 -9.64 18.11 16.25
N ARG A 62 -9.50 17.39 17.37
CA ARG A 62 -9.06 15.99 17.37
C ARG A 62 -10.08 15.13 16.61
N ILE A 63 -9.64 14.37 15.61
CA ILE A 63 -10.50 13.35 14.97
C ILE A 63 -10.58 12.13 15.90
N LEU A 64 -11.70 11.98 16.60
CA LEU A 64 -11.97 10.77 17.40
C LEU A 64 -12.44 9.61 16.52
N THR A 65 -11.86 8.43 16.75
CA THR A 65 -12.36 7.17 16.20
C THR A 65 -13.73 6.80 16.79
N LYS A 66 -14.45 5.92 16.10
CA LYS A 66 -15.72 5.37 16.59
C LYS A 66 -15.56 4.61 17.92
N LEU A 67 -14.37 4.04 18.17
CA LEU A 67 -14.06 3.29 19.38
C LEU A 67 -13.84 4.24 20.57
N GLU A 68 -13.09 5.32 20.39
CA GLU A 68 -12.95 6.39 21.40
C GLU A 68 -14.31 7.01 21.73
N ILE A 69 -15.11 7.36 20.71
CA ILE A 69 -16.48 7.89 20.90
C ILE A 69 -17.33 6.91 21.73
N TYR A 70 -17.28 5.62 21.44
CA TYR A 70 -18.02 4.61 22.21
C TYR A 70 -17.54 4.53 23.66
N ASN A 71 -16.22 4.50 23.88
CA ASN A 71 -15.61 4.39 25.21
C ASN A 71 -15.88 5.61 26.08
N VAL A 72 -15.73 6.84 25.55
CA VAL A 72 -16.02 8.09 26.28
C VAL A 72 -17.49 8.15 26.72
N LEU A 73 -18.43 7.71 25.87
CA LEU A 73 -19.84 7.62 26.25
C LEU A 73 -20.11 6.52 27.30
N VAL A 74 -19.41 5.39 27.25
CA VAL A 74 -19.49 4.33 28.28
C VAL A 74 -18.99 4.83 29.63
N GLU A 75 -17.85 5.53 29.69
CA GLU A 75 -17.32 6.08 30.93
C GLU A 75 -18.22 7.19 31.50
N LYS A 76 -18.79 8.06 30.65
CA LYS A 76 -19.76 9.04 31.17
C LYS A 76 -21.03 8.38 31.70
N ALA A 77 -21.54 7.34 31.05
CA ALA A 77 -22.68 6.57 31.54
C ALA A 77 -22.37 5.86 32.88
N LYS A 78 -21.14 5.35 33.08
CA LYS A 78 -20.68 4.81 34.37
C LYS A 78 -20.64 5.88 35.46
N GLN A 79 -20.08 7.06 35.17
CA GLN A 79 -20.01 8.18 36.12
C GLN A 79 -21.39 8.64 36.61
N LEU A 80 -22.41 8.55 35.77
CA LEU A 80 -23.80 8.90 36.09
C LEU A 80 -24.61 7.72 36.70
N GLY A 81 -23.95 6.65 37.16
CA GLY A 81 -24.60 5.51 37.82
C GLY A 81 -25.41 4.59 36.90
N SER A 82 -25.40 4.84 35.59
CA SER A 82 -26.15 4.08 34.59
C SER A 82 -25.48 2.74 34.24
N LYS A 83 -26.21 1.86 33.55
CA LYS A 83 -25.83 0.44 33.35
C LYS A 83 -24.78 0.22 32.25
N GLN A 84 -23.78 1.11 32.19
CA GLN A 84 -22.60 1.07 31.32
C GLN A 84 -22.94 1.09 29.81
N ARG A 85 -23.89 1.93 29.39
CA ARG A 85 -24.34 2.04 27.99
C ARG A 85 -24.36 3.50 27.51
N PRO A 86 -23.85 3.80 26.31
CA PRO A 86 -24.08 5.10 25.65
C PRO A 86 -25.57 5.45 25.48
N GLY A 87 -26.42 4.41 25.40
CA GLY A 87 -27.87 4.52 25.32
C GLY A 87 -28.57 5.00 26.60
N ASP A 88 -27.85 5.13 27.73
CA ASP A 88 -28.40 5.57 29.01
C ASP A 88 -28.19 7.08 29.27
N LEU A 89 -27.56 7.80 28.34
CA LEU A 89 -27.40 9.27 28.33
C LEU A 89 -28.52 9.91 27.49
N GLU A 90 -28.90 11.16 27.73
CA GLU A 90 -29.82 11.85 26.80
C GLU A 90 -29.13 12.23 25.48
N SER A 91 -29.90 12.50 24.42
CA SER A 91 -29.34 12.80 23.08
C SER A 91 -28.46 14.06 23.06
N ASN A 92 -28.81 15.04 23.89
CA ASN A 92 -28.01 16.26 24.08
C ASN A 92 -26.71 15.94 24.83
N ASP A 93 -26.78 15.19 25.94
CA ASP A 93 -25.60 14.76 26.71
C ASP A 93 -24.62 13.97 25.85
N ARG A 94 -25.10 12.99 25.08
CA ARG A 94 -24.28 12.22 24.13
C ARG A 94 -23.50 13.16 23.20
N THR A 95 -24.13 14.23 22.74
CA THR A 95 -23.49 15.19 21.84
C THR A 95 -22.49 16.08 22.57
N MET A 96 -22.84 16.64 23.74
CA MET A 96 -21.95 17.50 24.52
C MET A 96 -20.72 16.75 25.04
N VAL A 97 -20.88 15.48 25.42
CA VAL A 97 -19.79 14.59 25.85
C VAL A 97 -18.79 14.33 24.71
N ILE A 98 -19.29 14.17 23.47
CA ILE A 98 -18.43 14.02 22.29
C ILE A 98 -17.77 15.37 21.93
N LEU A 99 -18.52 16.47 21.92
CA LEU A 99 -17.97 17.80 21.61
C LEU A 99 -16.87 18.21 22.60
N ASN A 100 -17.05 17.97 23.90
CA ASN A 100 -16.01 18.23 24.91
C ASN A 100 -14.78 17.32 24.75
N ALA A 101 -14.90 16.15 24.12
CA ALA A 101 -13.79 15.25 23.81
C ALA A 101 -13.10 15.57 22.47
N LEU A 102 -13.81 16.22 21.53
CA LEU A 102 -13.27 16.78 20.28
C LEU A 102 -12.56 18.12 20.52
N TYR A 103 -13.09 18.92 21.45
CA TYR A 103 -12.69 20.29 21.78
C TYR A 103 -12.43 20.46 23.30
N PRO A 104 -11.40 19.81 23.88
CA PRO A 104 -11.12 19.87 25.32
C PRO A 104 -10.75 21.28 25.83
N THR A 105 -10.43 22.21 24.94
CA THR A 105 -10.11 23.62 25.22
C THR A 105 -11.30 24.58 25.08
N GLY A 106 -12.48 24.09 24.67
CA GLY A 106 -13.70 24.89 24.50
C GLY A 106 -14.33 24.75 23.11
N ILE A 107 -15.66 24.70 23.05
CA ILE A 107 -16.43 24.55 21.80
C ILE A 107 -16.55 25.93 21.11
N PRO A 108 -16.16 26.09 19.82
CA PRO A 108 -16.29 27.37 19.12
C PRO A 108 -17.75 27.77 18.82
N ASP A 109 -18.07 29.06 18.98
CA ASP A 109 -19.45 29.61 18.94
C ASP A 109 -20.20 29.50 17.60
N ASN A 110 -19.54 29.09 16.50
CA ASN A 110 -20.05 29.22 15.13
C ASN A 110 -20.09 27.87 14.37
N LEU A 111 -20.61 26.81 15.01
CA LEU A 111 -20.49 25.42 14.55
C LEU A 111 -21.82 24.75 14.12
N ASP A 112 -22.83 25.51 13.73
CA ASP A 112 -24.21 25.00 13.61
C ASP A 112 -24.42 24.01 12.45
N VAL A 113 -23.85 24.29 11.27
CA VAL A 113 -24.09 23.48 10.05
C VAL A 113 -23.41 22.11 10.11
N HIS A 114 -22.18 22.02 10.62
CA HIS A 114 -21.43 20.76 10.69
C HIS A 114 -22.01 19.81 11.76
N ASN A 115 -22.56 20.38 12.84
CA ASN A 115 -23.18 19.65 13.94
C ASN A 115 -24.33 18.72 13.50
N LYS A 116 -25.15 19.10 12.52
CA LYS A 116 -26.34 18.32 12.12
C LYS A 116 -25.96 16.95 11.55
N ASN A 117 -25.03 16.90 10.60
CA ASN A 117 -24.60 15.64 9.99
C ASN A 117 -23.88 14.72 10.99
N LEU A 118 -23.13 15.31 11.93
CA LEU A 118 -22.46 14.59 13.00
C LEU A 118 -23.47 13.99 14.00
N LYS A 119 -24.43 14.80 14.50
CA LYS A 119 -25.56 14.35 15.35
C LYS A 119 -26.34 13.20 14.71
N ASP A 120 -26.67 13.32 13.42
CA ASP A 120 -27.34 12.27 12.64
C ASP A 120 -26.54 10.97 12.56
N SER A 121 -25.22 11.07 12.32
CA SER A 121 -24.32 9.93 12.20
C SER A 121 -24.16 9.18 13.53
N ILE A 122 -23.92 9.93 14.62
CA ILE A 122 -23.84 9.41 15.99
C ILE A 122 -25.16 8.73 16.38
N SER A 123 -26.30 9.38 16.11
CA SER A 123 -27.63 8.83 16.42
C SER A 123 -27.89 7.52 15.65
N LYS A 124 -27.55 7.45 14.36
CA LYS A 124 -27.66 6.22 13.55
C LYS A 124 -26.75 5.11 14.09
N PHE A 125 -25.54 5.44 14.53
CA PHE A 125 -24.61 4.48 15.12
C PHE A 125 -25.15 3.91 16.44
N ILE A 126 -25.52 4.76 17.40
CA ILE A 126 -25.98 4.31 18.73
C ILE A 126 -27.30 3.54 18.62
N ASN A 127 -28.24 3.97 17.76
CA ASN A 127 -29.47 3.22 17.49
C ASN A 127 -29.21 1.81 16.93
N ASN A 128 -28.12 1.60 16.19
CA ASN A 128 -27.72 0.27 15.74
C ASN A 128 -27.05 -0.55 16.85
N CYS A 129 -26.17 0.06 17.66
CA CYS A 129 -25.62 -0.57 18.87
C CYS A 129 -26.72 -1.08 19.81
N GLU A 130 -27.73 -0.25 20.10
CA GLU A 130 -28.86 -0.60 20.97
C GLU A 130 -29.69 -1.75 20.41
N LYS A 131 -29.98 -1.78 19.10
CA LYS A 131 -30.69 -2.89 18.44
C LYS A 131 -29.92 -4.21 18.59
N LEU A 132 -28.62 -4.21 18.28
CA LEU A 132 -27.77 -5.41 18.37
C LEU A 132 -27.60 -5.88 19.82
N TYR A 133 -27.53 -4.96 20.79
CA TYR A 133 -27.46 -5.28 22.22
C TYR A 133 -28.78 -5.87 22.75
N ASN A 134 -29.94 -5.33 22.33
CA ASN A 134 -31.26 -5.90 22.66
C ASN A 134 -31.42 -7.32 22.05
N ASN A 135 -31.03 -7.52 20.78
CA ASN A 135 -31.00 -8.84 20.10
C ASN A 135 -30.03 -9.86 20.75
N SER A 136 -29.13 -9.35 21.61
CA SER A 136 -28.20 -10.14 22.43
C SER A 136 -28.73 -10.42 23.84
N LYS A 137 -30.03 -10.19 24.08
CA LYS A 137 -30.71 -10.27 25.39
C LYS A 137 -30.05 -9.42 26.48
N ARG A 138 -29.60 -8.20 26.11
CA ARG A 138 -28.99 -7.21 27.01
C ARG A 138 -27.83 -7.76 27.88
N ASN A 139 -27.03 -8.66 27.32
CA ASN A 139 -25.88 -9.26 27.99
C ASN A 139 -24.62 -9.02 27.18
N PHE A 140 -23.60 -8.40 27.79
CA PHE A 140 -22.40 -7.96 27.08
C PHE A 140 -21.59 -9.12 26.47
N LYS A 141 -21.41 -10.24 27.21
CA LYS A 141 -20.71 -11.43 26.69
C LYS A 141 -21.45 -12.12 25.53
N ARG A 142 -22.79 -12.03 25.48
CA ARG A 142 -23.58 -12.43 24.30
C ARG A 142 -23.49 -11.40 23.16
N PHE A 143 -23.42 -10.12 23.47
CA PHE A 143 -23.31 -9.05 22.46
C PHE A 143 -21.99 -9.12 21.71
N THR A 144 -20.86 -9.22 22.40
CA THR A 144 -19.55 -9.36 21.73
C THR A 144 -19.51 -10.62 20.88
N LYS A 145 -19.88 -11.79 21.44
CA LYS A 145 -19.85 -13.07 20.71
C LYS A 145 -20.86 -13.19 19.56
N LYS A 146 -22.03 -12.54 19.62
CA LYS A 146 -23.01 -12.56 18.50
C LYS A 146 -22.66 -11.61 17.36
N ASN A 147 -22.05 -10.47 17.69
CA ASN A 147 -21.85 -9.37 16.75
C ASN A 147 -20.37 -9.18 16.41
N GLU A 148 -19.51 -10.15 16.72
CA GLU A 148 -18.06 -10.15 16.54
C GLU A 148 -17.62 -9.63 15.16
N LYS A 149 -18.18 -10.17 14.08
CA LYS A 149 -17.91 -9.72 12.70
C LYS A 149 -18.40 -8.29 12.40
N TRP A 150 -19.45 -7.82 13.07
CA TRP A 150 -19.90 -6.43 12.95
C TRP A 150 -18.99 -5.48 13.74
N LEU A 151 -18.54 -5.90 14.93
CA LEU A 151 -17.60 -5.16 15.76
C LEU A 151 -16.24 -5.02 15.05
N SER A 152 -15.70 -6.09 14.47
CA SER A 152 -14.44 -6.03 13.71
C SER A 152 -14.57 -5.13 12.47
N THR A 153 -15.65 -5.20 11.70
CA THR A 153 -15.87 -4.30 10.54
C THR A 153 -16.15 -2.83 10.93
N ILE A 154 -16.51 -2.53 12.19
CA ILE A 154 -16.80 -1.17 12.66
C ILE A 154 -15.61 -0.52 13.39
N PHE A 155 -14.74 -1.32 14.00
CA PHE A 155 -13.62 -0.87 14.83
C PHE A 155 -12.23 -1.36 14.35
N ASP A 156 -12.16 -2.11 13.24
CA ASP A 156 -10.94 -2.65 12.60
C ASP A 156 -10.05 -3.53 13.50
N ILE A 157 -10.64 -4.13 14.53
CA ILE A 157 -9.95 -4.99 15.50
C ILE A 157 -9.69 -6.37 14.86
N PRO A 158 -8.43 -6.87 14.84
CA PRO A 158 -8.11 -8.19 14.29
C PRO A 158 -8.72 -9.32 15.13
N ILE A 159 -9.24 -10.35 14.45
CA ILE A 159 -9.90 -11.51 15.08
C ILE A 159 -8.81 -12.46 15.63
N PRO A 160 -8.80 -12.78 16.94
CA PRO A 160 -7.90 -13.78 17.47
C PRO A 160 -8.25 -15.17 16.91
N THR A 161 -7.32 -15.79 16.19
CA THR A 161 -7.43 -17.21 15.82
C THR A 161 -7.46 -18.07 17.09
N LYS A 162 -8.18 -19.20 17.04
CA LYS A 162 -8.30 -20.10 18.19
C LYS A 162 -6.92 -20.63 18.58
N ILE A 163 -6.51 -20.36 19.81
CA ILE A 163 -5.40 -21.07 20.45
C ILE A 163 -5.78 -22.55 20.52
N GLU A 164 -4.99 -23.40 19.88
CA GLU A 164 -5.11 -24.85 20.05
C GLU A 164 -4.68 -25.24 21.46
N LYS A 165 -5.44 -26.15 22.09
CA LYS A 165 -5.11 -26.62 23.43
C LYS A 165 -4.04 -27.70 23.33
N SER A 166 -2.83 -27.40 23.78
CA SER A 166 -1.92 -28.46 24.24
C SER A 166 -2.56 -29.23 25.41
N PRO A 167 -2.31 -30.55 25.55
CA PRO A 167 -2.76 -31.31 26.71
C PRO A 167 -2.10 -30.79 27.98
N ILE A 168 -2.89 -30.72 29.07
CA ILE A 168 -2.36 -30.56 30.42
C ILE A 168 -2.28 -31.95 31.02
N GLU A 169 -1.07 -32.49 31.15
CA GLU A 169 -0.84 -33.64 32.03
C GLU A 169 -0.70 -33.15 33.47
N LEU A 170 -1.67 -33.50 34.30
CA LEU A 170 -1.56 -33.46 35.75
C LEU A 170 -0.87 -34.75 36.20
N ASN A 171 0.26 -34.62 36.90
CA ASN A 171 0.76 -35.71 37.74
C ASN A 171 1.34 -35.15 39.04
N THR A 172 0.96 -35.78 40.15
CA THR A 172 1.25 -35.35 41.52
C THR A 172 1.89 -36.47 42.32
N SER A 173 3.19 -36.37 42.60
CA SER A 173 3.84 -37.04 43.75
C SER A 173 5.27 -36.56 43.90
N SER A 174 5.86 -36.77 45.09
CA SER A 174 7.26 -36.45 45.40
C SER A 174 8.05 -37.75 45.65
N PRO A 175 9.27 -37.79 46.24
CA PRO A 175 10.37 -38.54 45.63
C PRO A 175 10.73 -39.85 46.35
N SER A 176 11.46 -40.74 45.65
CA SER A 176 12.32 -41.77 46.28
C SER A 176 13.38 -42.30 45.28
N ASP A 177 14.64 -42.18 45.67
CA ASP A 177 15.75 -43.14 45.62
C ASP A 177 16.08 -44.06 44.41
N CYS A 178 17.40 -44.13 44.19
CA CYS A 178 18.20 -45.33 43.89
C CYS A 178 18.38 -45.90 42.46
N LEU A 179 19.64 -45.74 42.02
CA LEU A 179 20.57 -46.78 41.51
C LEU A 179 20.76 -47.03 39.99
N LEU A 180 22.06 -47.14 39.67
CA LEU A 180 22.72 -47.92 38.61
C LEU A 180 22.68 -47.46 37.13
N LYS A 181 23.85 -46.94 36.71
CA LYS A 181 24.54 -47.19 35.41
C LYS A 181 24.76 -48.72 35.18
N PRO A 182 25.18 -49.24 33.98
CA PRO A 182 25.94 -48.55 32.93
C PRO A 182 25.67 -48.96 31.45
N GLN A 183 26.60 -48.54 30.58
CA GLN A 183 27.09 -49.16 29.33
C GLN A 183 26.52 -48.73 27.95
N GLU A 184 27.44 -48.06 27.22
CA GLU A 184 27.71 -48.01 25.77
C GLU A 184 28.15 -49.43 25.26
N PRO A 185 28.54 -49.69 23.97
CA PRO A 185 28.84 -48.75 22.86
C PRO A 185 28.40 -49.21 21.43
N GLU A 186 28.94 -48.51 20.41
CA GLU A 186 29.22 -49.00 19.02
C GLU A 186 28.03 -49.34 18.07
N SER A 187 28.13 -49.25 16.73
CA SER A 187 29.15 -48.65 15.82
C SER A 187 28.64 -48.45 14.37
N SER A 188 29.46 -47.77 13.55
CA SER A 188 29.78 -48.04 12.12
C SER A 188 28.74 -47.95 10.97
N ASP A 189 29.18 -47.23 9.93
CA ASP A 189 28.98 -47.39 8.46
C ASP A 189 27.59 -47.19 7.81
N MET A 190 27.40 -46.68 6.58
CA MET A 190 28.19 -46.31 5.37
C MET A 190 27.92 -47.14 4.08
N SER A 191 27.07 -46.54 3.22
CA SER A 191 27.21 -46.46 1.74
C SER A 191 26.71 -47.59 0.80
N SER A 192 26.33 -47.16 -0.42
CA SER A 192 25.95 -47.95 -1.63
C SER A 192 24.59 -48.70 -1.56
N VAL A 193 23.86 -49.06 -2.65
CA VAL A 193 24.19 -49.23 -4.09
C VAL A 193 23.09 -48.68 -5.05
N SER A 194 23.54 -47.94 -6.07
CA SER A 194 23.12 -47.77 -7.49
C SER A 194 21.82 -48.34 -8.15
N ASN A 195 21.24 -47.51 -9.07
CA ASN A 195 21.01 -47.76 -10.53
C ASN A 195 19.68 -48.32 -11.19
N ILE A 196 19.29 -47.64 -12.30
CA ILE A 196 18.97 -48.13 -13.69
C ILE A 196 17.50 -48.25 -14.28
N LEU A 197 17.21 -47.36 -15.26
CA LEU A 197 16.48 -47.40 -16.59
C LEU A 197 15.01 -47.88 -16.87
N PHE A 198 14.29 -47.01 -17.63
CA PHE A 198 13.40 -47.22 -18.83
C PHE A 198 12.01 -47.91 -18.65
N THR A 199 11.01 -47.85 -19.57
CA THR A 199 10.94 -47.56 -21.04
C THR A 199 9.60 -46.90 -21.48
N GLU A 200 9.50 -46.37 -22.72
CA GLU A 200 8.27 -45.92 -23.42
C GLU A 200 7.45 -47.08 -24.07
N PRO A 201 6.36 -46.79 -24.83
CA PRO A 201 6.47 -46.91 -26.30
C PRO A 201 5.65 -45.92 -27.18
N VAL A 202 5.95 -45.88 -28.50
CA VAL A 202 5.32 -45.04 -29.55
C VAL A 202 5.02 -45.85 -30.84
N PRO A 203 3.89 -45.58 -31.55
CA PRO A 203 3.91 -45.35 -33.01
C PRO A 203 2.87 -44.26 -33.46
N GLY A 204 2.74 -43.78 -34.71
CA GLY A 204 3.50 -43.96 -35.97
C GLY A 204 2.81 -43.17 -37.15
N PRO A 205 3.49 -42.72 -38.23
CA PRO A 205 2.95 -41.68 -39.15
C PRO A 205 2.89 -42.01 -40.68
N SER A 206 2.18 -41.18 -41.48
CA SER A 206 2.33 -41.09 -42.96
C SER A 206 1.70 -39.84 -43.64
N HIS A 207 2.43 -39.29 -44.64
CA HIS A 207 2.07 -38.73 -45.98
C HIS A 207 0.63 -38.20 -46.34
N GLU A 208 0.40 -37.14 -47.16
CA GLU A 208 1.25 -36.04 -47.67
C GLU A 208 0.47 -34.79 -48.24
N ILE A 209 0.62 -34.42 -49.55
CA ILE A 209 0.54 -33.05 -50.19
C ILE A 209 0.13 -33.21 -51.71
N PRO A 210 -0.37 -32.26 -52.57
CA PRO A 210 -0.95 -30.88 -52.45
C PRO A 210 -2.30 -30.60 -53.26
N SER A 211 -2.64 -29.30 -53.43
CA SER A 211 -3.00 -28.53 -54.67
C SER A 211 -4.47 -28.16 -55.13
N THR A 212 -4.69 -26.83 -55.23
CA THR A 212 -5.43 -25.99 -56.24
C THR A 212 -6.66 -26.53 -57.03
N THR A 213 -7.83 -25.85 -57.10
CA THR A 213 -8.12 -24.72 -58.03
C THR A 213 -9.58 -24.15 -57.95
N ASN A 214 -9.72 -22.84 -58.24
CA ASN A 214 -10.77 -22.06 -58.96
C ASN A 214 -12.30 -22.41 -59.03
N ASN A 215 -13.10 -21.35 -58.76
CA ASN A 215 -14.22 -20.78 -59.57
C ASN A 215 -15.74 -21.14 -59.40
N THR A 216 -16.53 -20.06 -59.53
CA THR A 216 -17.92 -19.90 -60.05
C THR A 216 -19.17 -20.32 -59.26
N ILE A 217 -19.84 -19.29 -58.71
CA ILE A 217 -21.31 -19.02 -58.64
C ILE A 217 -21.86 -18.95 -60.10
N PRO A 218 -23.13 -19.30 -60.48
CA PRO A 218 -24.44 -19.11 -59.78
C PRO A 218 -25.44 -20.29 -59.84
N GLY A 219 -26.69 -20.10 -59.36
CA GLY A 219 -27.85 -20.84 -59.90
C GLY A 219 -29.05 -21.08 -58.98
N THR A 220 -30.00 -20.14 -58.91
CA THR A 220 -31.31 -20.33 -58.26
C THR A 220 -32.25 -21.26 -59.05
N SER A 221 -33.06 -22.07 -58.36
CA SER A 221 -34.53 -22.14 -58.60
C SER A 221 -35.27 -22.97 -57.55
N ASN A 222 -36.57 -22.71 -57.39
CA ASN A 222 -37.46 -23.43 -56.46
C ASN A 222 -38.04 -24.69 -57.10
N ASN A 223 -38.40 -25.69 -56.29
CA ASN A 223 -39.67 -26.41 -56.44
C ASN A 223 -40.08 -27.14 -55.15
N SER A 224 -41.16 -26.64 -54.54
CA SER A 224 -42.08 -27.39 -53.66
C SER A 224 -43.29 -27.83 -54.52
N PRO A 225 -44.34 -28.56 -54.03
CA PRO A 225 -44.64 -28.93 -52.63
C PRO A 225 -45.18 -30.36 -52.40
N SER A 226 -45.25 -30.77 -51.13
CA SER A 226 -46.34 -31.55 -50.49
C SER A 226 -45.89 -32.04 -49.10
N ALA A 227 -46.73 -32.12 -48.06
CA ALA A 227 -48.03 -31.49 -47.83
C ALA A 227 -48.19 -31.21 -46.31
N SER A 228 -48.80 -30.08 -45.94
CA SER A 228 -48.97 -29.68 -44.53
C SER A 228 -50.34 -30.07 -43.97
N ASN A 229 -50.35 -30.58 -42.73
CA ASN A 229 -51.58 -30.79 -41.95
C ASN A 229 -51.97 -29.47 -41.24
N GLU A 230 -52.37 -28.46 -42.01
CA GLU A 230 -52.74 -27.15 -41.47
C GLU A 230 -54.14 -27.16 -40.84
N MET A 231 -54.22 -26.82 -39.55
CA MET A 231 -55.50 -26.59 -38.87
C MET A 231 -56.22 -25.39 -39.49
N ASN A 232 -57.51 -25.55 -39.76
CA ASN A 232 -58.30 -24.53 -40.43
C ASN A 232 -58.38 -23.24 -39.60
N SER A 233 -58.27 -22.08 -40.23
CA SER A 233 -58.34 -20.77 -39.56
C SER A 233 -59.61 -20.56 -38.73
N ARG A 234 -60.73 -21.22 -39.09
CA ARG A 234 -61.97 -21.24 -38.30
C ARG A 234 -61.87 -22.06 -37.00
N GLN A 235 -61.00 -23.08 -36.94
CA GLN A 235 -60.70 -23.81 -35.70
C GLN A 235 -59.84 -22.94 -34.77
N MET A 236 -58.79 -22.28 -35.31
CA MET A 236 -57.96 -21.35 -34.54
C MET A 236 -58.78 -20.19 -33.93
N LEU A 237 -59.74 -19.65 -34.68
CA LEU A 237 -60.67 -18.62 -34.19
C LEU A 237 -61.60 -19.14 -33.08
N ARG A 238 -62.11 -20.37 -33.17
CA ARG A 238 -62.91 -20.99 -32.10
C ARG A 238 -62.08 -21.25 -30.84
N ILE A 239 -60.84 -21.70 -31.00
CA ILE A 239 -59.90 -21.92 -29.88
C ILE A 239 -59.58 -20.60 -29.20
N ARG A 240 -59.25 -19.54 -29.95
CA ARG A 240 -59.05 -18.18 -29.38
C ARG A 240 -60.26 -17.68 -28.63
N LYS A 241 -61.46 -17.72 -29.21
CA LYS A 241 -62.68 -17.21 -28.56
C LYS A 241 -63.02 -17.99 -27.28
N SER A 242 -62.88 -19.32 -27.32
CA SER A 242 -63.03 -20.18 -26.13
C SER A 242 -61.97 -19.88 -25.06
N LEU A 243 -60.74 -19.55 -25.45
CA LEU A 243 -59.69 -19.13 -24.55
C LEU A 243 -60.00 -17.77 -23.92
N GLU A 244 -60.44 -16.79 -24.70
CA GLU A 244 -60.81 -15.43 -24.25
C GLU A 244 -62.01 -15.47 -23.28
N GLU A 245 -63.06 -16.22 -23.62
CA GLU A 245 -64.22 -16.48 -22.75
C GLU A 245 -63.80 -17.23 -21.47
N SER A 246 -62.88 -18.19 -21.58
CA SER A 246 -62.31 -18.88 -20.41
C SER A 246 -61.38 -18.01 -19.56
N LEU A 247 -60.86 -16.88 -20.07
CA LEU A 247 -59.84 -16.08 -19.38
C LEU A 247 -60.42 -14.93 -18.53
N GLN A 248 -61.67 -14.54 -18.73
CA GLN A 248 -62.27 -13.38 -18.04
C GLN A 248 -62.41 -13.58 -16.51
N ASP A 249 -62.61 -14.81 -16.04
CA ASP A 249 -62.96 -15.10 -14.62
C ASP A 249 -61.98 -16.09 -13.91
N GLN A 250 -60.85 -16.44 -14.53
CA GLN A 250 -59.91 -17.41 -13.94
C GLN A 250 -58.86 -16.74 -13.03
N PRO A 251 -58.50 -17.36 -11.89
CA PRO A 251 -57.42 -16.87 -11.05
C PRO A 251 -56.10 -16.81 -11.83
N ARG A 252 -55.38 -15.69 -11.66
CA ARG A 252 -54.16 -15.30 -12.41
C ARG A 252 -53.10 -16.40 -12.53
N SER A 253 -53.00 -17.30 -11.56
CA SER A 253 -52.10 -18.46 -11.58
C SER A 253 -52.43 -19.49 -12.66
N LYS A 254 -53.72 -19.72 -12.99
CA LYS A 254 -54.11 -20.56 -14.12
C LYS A 254 -53.76 -19.89 -15.45
N ILE A 255 -53.98 -18.58 -15.57
CA ILE A 255 -53.64 -17.80 -16.77
C ILE A 255 -52.14 -17.91 -17.07
N ILE A 256 -51.29 -17.70 -16.06
CA ILE A 256 -49.83 -17.79 -16.21
C ILE A 256 -49.40 -19.23 -16.57
N LYS A 257 -49.97 -20.26 -15.93
CA LYS A 257 -49.67 -21.67 -16.29
C LYS A 257 -50.12 -22.03 -17.70
N MET A 258 -51.24 -21.49 -18.16
CA MET A 258 -51.72 -21.70 -19.53
C MET A 258 -50.85 -20.94 -20.55
N MET A 259 -50.38 -19.73 -20.22
CA MET A 259 -49.39 -19.00 -21.04
C MET A 259 -48.05 -19.75 -21.13
N SER A 260 -47.50 -20.23 -20.00
CA SER A 260 -46.30 -21.07 -20.02
C SER A 260 -46.52 -22.32 -20.88
N LYS A 261 -47.65 -23.01 -20.73
CA LYS A 261 -47.97 -24.21 -21.51
C LYS A 261 -48.12 -23.94 -23.01
N ILE A 262 -48.78 -22.85 -23.41
CA ILE A 262 -48.89 -22.45 -24.82
C ILE A 262 -47.49 -22.19 -25.40
N VAL A 263 -46.61 -21.51 -24.66
CA VAL A 263 -45.22 -21.29 -25.06
C VAL A 263 -44.41 -22.61 -25.12
N THR A 264 -44.69 -23.59 -24.25
CA THR A 264 -44.01 -24.92 -24.29
C THR A 264 -44.53 -25.86 -25.37
N ASP A 265 -45.77 -25.70 -25.82
CA ASP A 265 -46.45 -26.65 -26.71
C ASP A 265 -46.56 -26.15 -28.17
N GLU A 266 -46.66 -24.83 -28.42
CA GLU A 266 -46.94 -24.29 -29.77
C GLU A 266 -45.73 -23.77 -30.55
N ILE A 267 -44.64 -23.33 -29.90
CA ILE A 267 -43.67 -22.44 -30.58
C ILE A 267 -42.65 -23.16 -31.47
N HIS A 268 -41.91 -24.18 -31.01
CA HIS A 268 -40.81 -24.81 -31.77
C HIS A 268 -40.75 -26.36 -31.66
N GLY A 269 -41.86 -27.04 -31.38
CA GLY A 269 -41.99 -28.50 -31.49
C GLY A 269 -41.31 -29.36 -30.41
N GLU A 270 -40.23 -28.87 -29.79
CA GLU A 270 -39.60 -29.52 -28.65
C GLU A 270 -40.29 -29.13 -27.33
N LYS A 271 -40.71 -30.14 -26.55
CA LYS A 271 -41.31 -29.93 -25.23
C LYS A 271 -40.24 -29.51 -24.21
N LEU A 272 -40.33 -28.26 -23.75
CA LEU A 272 -39.52 -27.74 -22.67
C LEU A 272 -39.54 -28.65 -21.42
N VAL A 273 -38.36 -28.87 -20.85
CA VAL A 273 -38.20 -29.66 -19.63
C VAL A 273 -38.96 -29.01 -18.47
N LYS A 274 -39.49 -29.83 -17.55
CA LYS A 274 -40.35 -29.39 -16.44
C LYS A 274 -39.74 -28.26 -15.59
N SER A 275 -38.41 -28.24 -15.41
CA SER A 275 -37.67 -27.16 -14.75
C SER A 275 -37.80 -25.84 -15.51
N SER A 276 -37.49 -25.82 -16.81
CA SER A 276 -37.57 -24.62 -17.65
C SER A 276 -38.98 -24.07 -17.79
N ALA A 277 -40.00 -24.93 -17.74
CA ALA A 277 -41.40 -24.49 -17.65
C ALA A 277 -41.72 -23.79 -16.31
N GLN A 278 -41.13 -24.25 -15.20
CA GLN A 278 -41.25 -23.61 -13.88
C GLN A 278 -40.45 -22.30 -13.80
N GLU A 279 -39.28 -22.23 -14.42
CA GLU A 279 -38.48 -21.01 -14.56
C GLU A 279 -39.21 -19.95 -15.40
N LEU A 280 -39.86 -20.36 -16.49
CA LEU A 280 -40.72 -19.49 -17.29
C LEU A 280 -41.94 -19.01 -16.48
N GLU A 281 -42.60 -19.90 -15.71
CA GLU A 281 -43.69 -19.50 -14.80
C GLU A 281 -43.19 -18.48 -13.75
N PHE A 282 -41.98 -18.65 -13.22
CA PHE A 282 -41.35 -17.72 -12.29
C PHE A 282 -41.04 -16.36 -12.95
N VAL A 283 -40.42 -16.33 -14.13
CA VAL A 283 -40.09 -15.09 -14.85
C VAL A 283 -41.35 -14.32 -15.25
N ILE A 284 -42.41 -15.00 -15.70
CA ILE A 284 -43.69 -14.36 -16.01
C ILE A 284 -44.31 -13.77 -14.73
N ASN A 285 -44.36 -14.52 -13.62
CA ASN A 285 -44.81 -14.00 -12.32
C ASN A 285 -43.98 -12.78 -11.87
N GLU A 286 -42.66 -12.82 -12.04
CA GLU A 286 -41.74 -11.75 -11.63
C GLU A 286 -41.95 -10.46 -12.43
N CYS A 287 -42.12 -10.57 -13.75
CA CYS A 287 -42.54 -9.48 -14.63
C CYS A 287 -43.91 -8.91 -14.22
N LEU A 288 -44.87 -9.76 -13.83
CA LEU A 288 -46.24 -9.38 -13.51
C LEU A 288 -46.45 -8.75 -12.12
N LYS A 289 -45.40 -8.64 -11.28
CA LYS A 289 -45.44 -7.99 -9.95
C LYS A 289 -45.56 -6.46 -9.99
N SER A 290 -45.16 -5.78 -11.08
CA SER A 290 -45.35 -4.33 -11.24
C SER A 290 -45.17 -3.92 -12.71
N PRO A 291 -45.95 -2.96 -13.25
CA PRO A 291 -45.79 -2.45 -14.62
C PRO A 291 -44.38 -1.93 -14.95
N THR A 292 -43.58 -1.56 -13.95
CA THR A 292 -42.19 -1.10 -14.16
C THR A 292 -41.17 -2.23 -14.21
N ARG A 293 -41.52 -3.43 -13.73
CA ARG A 293 -40.60 -4.55 -13.52
C ARG A 293 -40.10 -5.21 -14.81
N PRO A 294 -40.93 -5.42 -15.87
CA PRO A 294 -40.44 -5.92 -17.14
C PRO A 294 -39.39 -4.99 -17.77
N LYS A 295 -39.59 -3.67 -17.69
CA LYS A 295 -38.60 -2.69 -18.16
C LYS A 295 -37.28 -2.79 -17.38
N LYS A 296 -37.35 -2.94 -16.04
CA LYS A 296 -36.15 -3.11 -15.18
C LYS A 296 -35.39 -4.42 -15.46
N ILE A 297 -36.10 -5.53 -15.65
CA ILE A 297 -35.50 -6.82 -16.01
C ILE A 297 -34.85 -6.71 -17.40
N ALA A 298 -35.56 -6.17 -18.39
CA ALA A 298 -35.02 -5.97 -19.74
C ALA A 298 -33.80 -5.02 -19.76
N SER A 299 -33.78 -3.95 -18.94
CA SER A 299 -32.58 -3.11 -18.81
C SER A 299 -31.43 -3.85 -18.12
N SER A 300 -31.70 -4.70 -17.13
CA SER A 300 -30.67 -5.49 -16.44
C SER A 300 -30.07 -6.58 -17.32
N MET A 301 -30.84 -7.14 -18.26
CA MET A 301 -30.36 -8.12 -19.24
C MET A 301 -29.67 -7.47 -20.45
N LYS A 302 -30.04 -6.23 -20.80
CA LYS A 302 -29.38 -5.44 -21.85
C LYS A 302 -28.14 -4.69 -21.36
N ALA A 303 -27.98 -4.53 -20.05
CA ALA A 303 -26.76 -3.99 -19.45
C ALA A 303 -25.61 -4.98 -19.68
N LYS A 304 -24.81 -4.74 -20.73
CA LYS A 304 -23.44 -5.26 -20.76
C LYS A 304 -22.76 -4.77 -19.48
N VAL A 305 -22.33 -5.70 -18.63
CA VAL A 305 -21.36 -5.39 -17.58
C VAL A 305 -20.04 -5.12 -18.30
N GLU A 306 -19.77 -3.85 -18.57
CA GLU A 306 -18.47 -3.46 -19.13
C GLU A 306 -17.39 -3.82 -18.11
N ALA A 307 -16.53 -4.76 -18.49
CA ALA A 307 -15.44 -5.21 -17.65
C ALA A 307 -14.52 -4.02 -17.37
N LYS A 308 -14.42 -3.58 -16.10
CA LYS A 308 -13.47 -2.54 -15.73
C LYS A 308 -12.05 -3.07 -15.94
N THR A 309 -11.42 -2.65 -17.02
CA THR A 309 -10.00 -2.85 -17.30
C THR A 309 -9.16 -1.86 -16.50
N TYR A 310 -7.88 -2.18 -16.32
CA TYR A 310 -6.91 -1.29 -15.67
C TYR A 310 -6.45 -0.20 -16.64
N THR A 311 -6.32 1.04 -16.16
CA THR A 311 -5.52 2.04 -16.89
C THR A 311 -4.02 1.67 -16.88
N PRO A 312 -3.18 2.24 -17.77
CA PRO A 312 -1.74 2.04 -17.71
C PRO A 312 -1.12 2.44 -16.36
N GLU A 313 -1.69 3.44 -15.69
CA GLU A 313 -1.26 3.95 -14.39
C GLU A 313 -1.71 3.03 -13.24
N GLU A 314 -2.96 2.55 -13.25
CA GLU A 314 -3.45 1.55 -12.28
C GLU A 314 -2.62 0.26 -12.37
N ALA A 315 -2.33 -0.19 -13.59
CA ALA A 315 -1.50 -1.38 -13.84
C ALA A 315 -0.02 -1.16 -13.45
N LEU A 316 0.54 0.03 -13.71
CA LEU A 316 1.90 0.38 -13.27
C LEU A 316 2.02 0.43 -11.75
N SER A 317 1.02 0.97 -11.04
CA SER A 317 0.98 0.93 -9.57
C SER A 317 0.98 -0.52 -9.09
N LEU A 318 0.12 -1.38 -9.65
CA LEU A 318 0.07 -2.80 -9.29
C LEU A 318 1.43 -3.51 -9.46
N VAL A 319 2.15 -3.26 -10.56
CA VAL A 319 3.49 -3.81 -10.80
C VAL A 319 4.49 -3.36 -9.73
N ILE A 320 4.48 -2.07 -9.36
CA ILE A 320 5.38 -1.50 -8.34
C ILE A 320 5.01 -1.99 -6.94
N ASP A 321 3.73 -1.91 -6.55
CA ASP A 321 3.21 -2.30 -5.25
C ASP A 321 3.37 -3.79 -4.95
N ARG A 322 3.35 -4.63 -5.99
CA ARG A 322 3.52 -6.10 -5.89
C ARG A 322 4.91 -6.59 -6.28
N LYS A 323 5.83 -5.68 -6.64
CA LYS A 323 7.21 -5.98 -7.09
C LYS A 323 7.26 -7.00 -8.25
N LEU A 324 6.28 -6.97 -9.15
CA LEU A 324 6.22 -7.90 -10.29
C LEU A 324 7.35 -7.61 -11.28
N THR A 325 7.95 -8.66 -11.84
CA THR A 325 8.81 -8.52 -13.01
C THR A 325 7.99 -8.22 -14.27
N VAL A 326 8.69 -7.84 -15.35
CA VAL A 326 8.08 -7.69 -16.68
C VAL A 326 7.51 -9.02 -17.18
N GLU A 327 8.13 -10.14 -16.80
CA GLU A 327 7.70 -11.49 -17.16
C GLU A 327 6.44 -11.90 -16.38
N ASP A 328 6.42 -11.77 -15.05
CA ASP A 328 5.23 -12.04 -14.22
C ASP A 328 4.01 -11.28 -14.73
N TYR A 329 4.16 -9.98 -14.98
CA TYR A 329 3.10 -9.14 -15.51
C TYR A 329 2.63 -9.63 -16.89
N SER A 330 3.55 -10.02 -17.77
CA SER A 330 3.22 -10.50 -19.13
C SER A 330 2.53 -11.86 -19.10
N ILE A 331 2.90 -12.76 -18.18
CA ILE A 331 2.26 -14.06 -17.96
C ILE A 331 0.82 -13.85 -17.46
N ILE A 332 0.63 -13.03 -16.42
CA ILE A 332 -0.70 -12.70 -15.86
C ILE A 332 -1.58 -12.02 -16.91
N GLN A 333 -1.01 -11.11 -17.71
CA GLN A 333 -1.74 -10.42 -18.79
C GLN A 333 -2.17 -11.38 -19.92
N LYS A 334 -1.32 -12.37 -20.23
CA LYS A 334 -1.58 -13.38 -21.25
C LYS A 334 -2.66 -14.37 -20.82
N ASP A 335 -2.51 -14.99 -19.65
CA ASP A 335 -3.47 -15.99 -19.13
C ASP A 335 -4.90 -15.42 -19.04
N LEU A 336 -5.07 -14.22 -18.49
CA LEU A 336 -6.39 -13.58 -18.41
C LEU A 336 -6.95 -13.22 -19.78
N LYS A 337 -6.11 -12.79 -20.74
CA LYS A 337 -6.54 -12.56 -22.13
C LYS A 337 -6.97 -13.85 -22.82
N GLU A 338 -6.27 -14.96 -22.60
CA GLU A 338 -6.61 -16.29 -23.14
C GLU A 338 -7.90 -16.85 -22.51
N ARG A 339 -8.18 -16.52 -21.25
CA ARG A 339 -9.49 -16.75 -20.59
C ARG A 339 -10.60 -15.77 -21.03
N GLY A 340 -10.37 -14.95 -22.06
CA GLY A 340 -11.35 -14.01 -22.61
C GLY A 340 -11.56 -12.72 -21.81
N PHE A 341 -10.72 -12.44 -20.81
CA PHE A 341 -10.83 -11.29 -19.91
C PHE A 341 -9.58 -10.39 -19.98
N PRO A 342 -9.45 -9.52 -21.01
CA PRO A 342 -8.27 -8.66 -21.23
C PRO A 342 -8.21 -7.48 -20.25
N ALA A 343 -8.13 -7.76 -18.95
CA ALA A 343 -8.13 -6.80 -17.86
C ALA A 343 -6.96 -5.82 -17.88
N TYR A 344 -5.77 -6.32 -18.25
CA TYR A 344 -4.50 -5.62 -18.11
C TYR A 344 -3.99 -5.06 -19.44
N PRO A 345 -3.58 -3.78 -19.51
CA PRO A 345 -3.01 -3.20 -20.72
C PRO A 345 -1.64 -3.80 -21.05
N PRO A 346 -1.25 -3.88 -22.33
CA PRO A 346 0.04 -4.45 -22.73
C PRO A 346 1.21 -3.62 -22.20
N TYR A 347 2.31 -4.29 -21.83
CA TYR A 347 3.43 -3.68 -21.10
C TYR A 347 4.04 -2.42 -21.74
N PHE A 348 3.96 -2.25 -23.07
CA PHE A 348 4.42 -1.01 -23.72
C PHE A 348 3.65 0.23 -23.25
N LYS A 349 2.38 0.11 -22.86
CA LYS A 349 1.61 1.21 -22.25
C LYS A 349 2.11 1.54 -20.84
N LEU A 350 2.47 0.52 -20.04
CA LEU A 350 3.10 0.71 -18.73
C LEU A 350 4.48 1.39 -18.89
N LYS A 351 5.25 1.05 -19.93
CA LYS A 351 6.51 1.73 -20.24
C LYS A 351 6.29 3.24 -20.46
N ILE A 352 5.29 3.63 -21.27
CA ILE A 352 4.93 5.03 -21.49
C ILE A 352 4.51 5.71 -20.17
N ALA A 353 3.60 5.10 -19.41
CA ALA A 353 3.17 5.64 -18.11
C ALA A 353 4.33 5.77 -17.09
N LYS A 354 5.32 4.87 -17.15
CA LYS A 354 6.54 4.91 -16.33
C LYS A 354 7.47 6.04 -16.75
N GLN A 355 7.63 6.28 -18.06
CA GLN A 355 8.38 7.42 -18.59
C GLN A 355 7.75 8.76 -18.15
N MET A 356 6.41 8.86 -18.13
CA MET A 356 5.68 10.02 -17.58
C MET A 356 5.81 10.20 -16.05
N CYS A 357 6.58 9.35 -15.37
CA CYS A 357 6.89 9.45 -13.94
C CYS A 357 8.40 9.72 -13.67
N TYR A 358 9.19 9.96 -14.71
CA TYR A 358 10.57 10.41 -14.62
C TYR A 358 10.63 11.94 -14.78
N PRO A 359 11.60 12.64 -14.14
CA PRO A 359 11.94 14.02 -14.50
C PRO A 359 12.18 14.16 -16.01
N ASP A 360 11.76 15.29 -16.57
CA ASP A 360 11.80 15.55 -18.01
C ASP A 360 13.23 15.82 -18.52
N GLU A 361 14.13 16.26 -17.62
CA GLU A 361 15.49 16.76 -17.87
C GLU A 361 16.49 16.27 -16.79
N ASP A 362 17.79 16.47 -17.02
CA ASP A 362 18.93 16.32 -16.08
C ASP A 362 19.26 14.95 -15.45
N ILE A 363 18.71 13.82 -15.92
CA ILE A 363 19.13 12.50 -15.39
C ILE A 363 20.51 12.11 -15.98
N VAL A 364 21.56 12.28 -15.19
CA VAL A 364 22.94 11.85 -15.53
C VAL A 364 23.17 10.44 -14.98
N ILE A 365 23.68 9.54 -15.82
CA ILE A 365 24.01 8.16 -15.42
C ILE A 365 25.41 7.84 -15.93
N THR A 366 26.28 7.39 -15.03
CA THR A 366 27.59 6.81 -15.30
C THR A 366 27.62 5.38 -14.76
N GLU A 367 28.76 4.70 -14.88
CA GLU A 367 28.94 3.35 -14.31
C GLU A 367 28.99 3.37 -12.76
N ARG A 368 29.41 4.49 -12.16
CA ARG A 368 29.64 4.63 -10.72
C ARG A 368 28.57 5.47 -9.99
N GLU A 369 27.79 6.26 -10.70
CA GLU A 369 26.71 7.07 -10.12
C GLU A 369 25.52 7.34 -11.05
N ALA A 370 24.35 7.57 -10.46
CA ALA A 370 23.19 8.16 -11.11
C ALA A 370 22.71 9.38 -10.31
N SER A 371 22.48 10.50 -10.98
CA SER A 371 22.08 11.77 -10.37
C SER A 371 21.02 12.50 -11.19
N VAL A 372 20.33 13.44 -10.54
CA VAL A 372 19.42 14.40 -11.16
C VAL A 372 19.55 15.74 -10.43
N SER A 373 19.38 16.86 -11.15
CA SER A 373 19.45 18.20 -10.55
C SER A 373 18.35 18.40 -9.50
N VAL A 374 18.65 19.19 -8.46
CA VAL A 374 17.67 19.52 -7.42
C VAL A 374 16.44 20.20 -8.04
N HIS A 375 16.64 21.10 -9.00
CA HIS A 375 15.54 21.79 -9.68
C HIS A 375 14.62 20.83 -10.44
N SER A 376 15.16 19.96 -11.29
CA SER A 376 14.34 19.06 -12.13
C SER A 376 13.62 17.98 -11.31
N LEU A 377 14.23 17.49 -10.23
CA LEU A 377 13.54 16.59 -9.29
C LEU A 377 12.41 17.29 -8.52
N LEU A 378 12.65 18.52 -8.03
CA LEU A 378 11.64 19.32 -7.33
C LEU A 378 10.48 19.69 -8.25
N LEU A 379 10.77 20.21 -9.44
CA LEU A 379 9.79 20.67 -10.41
C LEU A 379 8.89 19.53 -10.89
N HIS A 380 9.46 18.36 -11.22
CA HIS A 380 8.67 17.18 -11.55
C HIS A 380 7.79 16.76 -10.35
N THR A 381 8.37 16.66 -9.15
CA THR A 381 7.62 16.23 -7.94
C THR A 381 6.49 17.21 -7.60
N PHE A 382 6.72 18.51 -7.73
CA PHE A 382 5.74 19.58 -7.58
C PHE A 382 4.61 19.45 -8.61
N ARG A 383 4.92 19.34 -9.91
CA ARG A 383 3.93 19.10 -10.98
C ARG A 383 3.06 17.86 -10.71
N ARG A 384 3.64 16.76 -10.23
CA ARG A 384 2.89 15.56 -9.84
C ARG A 384 1.98 15.81 -8.62
N ILE A 385 2.43 16.58 -7.63
CA ILE A 385 1.63 16.94 -6.45
C ILE A 385 0.47 17.88 -6.82
N ILE A 386 0.67 18.86 -7.70
CA ILE A 386 -0.42 19.72 -8.19
C ILE A 386 -1.54 18.88 -8.82
N LYS A 387 -1.20 17.92 -9.70
CA LYS A 387 -2.17 16.99 -10.31
C LYS A 387 -2.87 16.05 -9.34
N LEU A 388 -2.26 15.76 -8.18
CA LEU A 388 -2.90 15.02 -7.09
C LEU A 388 -3.76 15.91 -6.17
N SER A 389 -3.63 17.23 -6.27
CA SER A 389 -4.23 18.20 -5.36
C SER A 389 -5.29 19.09 -6.02
N THR A 390 -5.68 18.80 -7.27
CA THR A 390 -6.59 19.61 -8.08
C THR A 390 -7.87 19.97 -7.33
N GLU A 391 -8.57 19.01 -6.72
CA GLU A 391 -9.81 19.28 -5.97
C GLU A 391 -9.58 20.26 -4.80
N SER A 392 -8.51 20.10 -4.02
CA SER A 392 -8.14 21.01 -2.93
C SER A 392 -7.85 22.44 -3.43
N ILE A 393 -7.15 22.55 -4.56
CA ILE A 393 -6.82 23.82 -5.21
C ILE A 393 -8.10 24.49 -5.71
N SER A 394 -8.92 23.77 -6.47
CA SER A 394 -10.19 24.23 -6.99
C SER A 394 -11.16 24.65 -5.88
N GLN A 395 -11.24 23.90 -4.77
CA GLN A 395 -12.03 24.26 -3.60
C GLN A 395 -11.54 25.58 -2.96
N TYR A 396 -10.23 25.73 -2.75
CA TYR A 396 -9.64 26.95 -2.20
C TYR A 396 -9.87 28.17 -3.14
N CYS A 397 -9.67 28.01 -4.44
CA CYS A 397 -9.94 29.05 -5.45
C CYS A 397 -11.41 29.50 -5.43
N LYS A 398 -12.35 28.54 -5.43
CA LYS A 398 -13.80 28.78 -5.35
C LYS A 398 -14.17 29.54 -4.06
N GLN A 399 -13.61 29.19 -2.90
CA GLN A 399 -13.86 29.85 -1.63
C GLN A 399 -13.26 31.27 -1.55
N LYS A 400 -11.99 31.43 -1.94
CA LYS A 400 -11.25 32.70 -1.81
C LYS A 400 -11.50 33.67 -2.98
N LYS A 401 -12.29 33.27 -3.98
CA LYS A 401 -12.55 33.99 -5.25
C LYS A 401 -11.28 34.32 -6.05
N LYS A 402 -10.16 33.65 -5.76
CA LYS A 402 -8.91 33.72 -6.55
C LYS A 402 -9.11 32.90 -7.82
N LYS A 403 -8.81 33.48 -8.99
CA LYS A 403 -9.11 32.85 -10.29
C LYS A 403 -7.91 32.37 -11.11
N ASN A 404 -6.79 33.11 -11.10
CA ASN A 404 -5.74 32.93 -12.11
C ASN A 404 -4.39 32.43 -11.55
N ILE A 405 -3.87 33.07 -10.49
CA ILE A 405 -2.52 32.80 -9.97
C ILE A 405 -2.60 32.52 -8.46
N LEU A 406 -1.95 31.43 -8.02
CA LEU A 406 -1.71 31.13 -6.61
C LEU A 406 -0.21 31.18 -6.28
N HIS A 407 0.16 32.05 -5.36
CA HIS A 407 1.49 32.04 -4.72
C HIS A 407 1.50 31.10 -3.52
N CYS A 408 2.46 30.18 -3.52
CA CYS A 408 2.59 29.09 -2.58
C CYS A 408 4.02 28.93 -2.04
N ARG A 409 4.17 28.08 -1.02
CA ARG A 409 5.44 27.55 -0.54
C ARG A 409 5.38 26.03 -0.52
N PHE A 410 6.36 25.42 -1.17
CA PHE A 410 6.58 23.98 -1.22
C PHE A 410 7.68 23.63 -0.23
N GLU A 411 7.34 22.85 0.78
CA GLU A 411 8.22 22.49 1.89
C GLU A 411 8.59 21.01 1.78
N GLY A 412 9.87 20.70 1.98
CA GLY A 412 10.37 19.33 1.97
C GLY A 412 11.65 19.16 2.79
N SER A 413 11.96 17.92 3.16
CA SER A 413 13.25 17.59 3.79
C SER A 413 14.18 16.95 2.77
N TRP A 414 15.48 17.04 3.00
CA TRP A 414 16.50 16.27 2.29
C TRP A 414 17.58 15.79 3.24
N GLY A 415 18.50 15.00 2.70
CA GLY A 415 19.70 14.51 3.37
C GLY A 415 20.26 13.29 2.67
N PHE A 416 21.15 12.56 3.34
CA PHE A 416 21.90 11.45 2.75
C PHE A 416 22.33 10.42 3.80
N ASP A 417 22.54 9.20 3.34
CA ASP A 417 22.85 8.03 4.17
C ASP A 417 23.83 7.07 3.43
N GLY A 418 24.63 6.33 4.19
CA GLY A 418 25.69 5.45 3.72
C GLY A 418 25.46 3.97 4.06
N SER A 419 25.26 3.13 3.03
CA SER A 419 24.95 1.70 3.18
C SER A 419 26.10 0.81 2.70
N THR A 420 26.72 0.07 3.62
CA THR A 420 27.84 -0.86 3.36
C THR A 420 27.36 -2.29 3.12
N GLY A 421 28.13 -3.10 2.39
CA GLY A 421 27.89 -4.55 2.23
C GLY A 421 27.11 -4.92 0.97
N GLN A 422 27.20 -4.09 -0.06
CA GLN A 422 26.56 -4.33 -1.36
C GLN A 422 27.25 -5.47 -2.12
N ALA A 423 26.53 -6.08 -3.06
CA ALA A 423 27.05 -7.19 -3.85
C ALA A 423 28.10 -6.72 -4.88
N PHE A 424 29.24 -7.42 -4.95
CA PHE A 424 30.24 -7.19 -6.00
C PHE A 424 29.77 -7.77 -7.34
N TYR A 425 29.61 -6.91 -8.34
CA TYR A 425 29.43 -7.33 -9.73
C TYR A 425 30.79 -7.62 -10.39
N LYS A 426 30.81 -8.54 -11.36
CA LYS A 426 32.03 -8.93 -12.11
C LYS A 426 32.27 -8.07 -13.36
N GLU A 427 31.59 -6.93 -13.45
CA GLU A 427 31.72 -5.96 -14.52
C GLU A 427 32.98 -5.11 -14.30
N LYS A 428 33.58 -4.62 -15.38
CA LYS A 428 34.79 -3.78 -15.33
C LYS A 428 34.42 -2.37 -15.74
N PHE A 429 34.82 -1.40 -14.92
CA PHE A 429 34.68 0.01 -15.25
C PHE A 429 35.57 0.39 -16.45
N LEU A 430 35.04 1.21 -17.36
CA LEU A 430 35.76 1.74 -18.51
C LEU A 430 36.93 2.65 -18.11
N ASP A 431 36.81 3.30 -16.96
CA ASP A 431 37.79 4.25 -16.40
C ASP A 431 39.13 3.60 -15.98
N GLY A 432 39.21 2.26 -16.00
CA GLY A 432 40.41 1.50 -15.61
C GLY A 432 40.67 1.43 -14.11
N ASP A 433 39.98 2.24 -13.30
CA ASP A 433 39.97 2.14 -11.84
C ASP A 433 39.21 0.89 -11.38
N ASN A 434 39.92 -0.02 -10.70
CA ASN A 434 39.40 -1.29 -10.20
C ASN A 434 39.03 -1.25 -8.70
N GLU A 435 39.04 -0.08 -8.04
CA GLU A 435 38.46 0.04 -6.70
C GLU A 435 36.92 -0.04 -6.80
N ILE A 436 36.40 -1.26 -6.59
CA ILE A 436 34.96 -1.54 -6.48
C ILE A 436 34.55 -1.32 -5.03
N GLU A 437 33.91 -0.18 -4.75
CA GLU A 437 33.39 0.11 -3.42
C GLU A 437 32.07 -0.66 -3.19
N ASN A 438 32.04 -1.57 -2.20
CA ASN A 438 30.82 -2.31 -1.82
C ASN A 438 29.87 -1.47 -0.94
N CYS A 439 29.84 -0.16 -1.19
CA CYS A 439 29.16 0.85 -0.39
C CYS A 439 28.38 1.77 -1.31
N LEU A 440 27.11 2.01 -0.99
CA LEU A 440 26.27 3.00 -1.65
C LEU A 440 26.06 4.18 -0.72
N PHE A 441 26.42 5.37 -1.20
CA PHE A 441 26.02 6.64 -0.58
C PHE A 441 24.85 7.21 -1.38
N THR A 442 23.75 7.54 -0.72
CA THR A 442 22.50 7.96 -1.38
C THR A 442 21.97 9.26 -0.81
N THR A 443 21.79 10.25 -1.69
CA THR A 443 21.18 11.54 -1.37
C THR A 443 19.72 11.55 -1.79
N THR A 444 18.85 12.03 -0.91
CA THR A 444 17.40 11.89 -1.02
C THR A 444 16.64 13.18 -0.69
N TYR A 445 15.45 13.29 -1.27
CA TYR A 445 14.48 14.36 -1.06
C TYR A 445 13.13 13.77 -0.66
N ILE A 446 12.45 14.39 0.30
CA ILE A 446 11.10 14.02 0.76
C ILE A 446 10.20 15.27 0.70
N PRO A 447 9.19 15.33 -0.19
CA PRO A 447 8.20 16.40 -0.16
C PRO A 447 7.34 16.27 1.10
N LEU A 448 7.17 17.37 1.84
CA LEU A 448 6.42 17.39 3.10
C LEU A 448 5.07 18.08 2.95
N ARG A 449 5.01 19.33 2.47
CA ARG A 449 3.78 20.13 2.41
C ARG A 449 3.77 21.13 1.26
N LEU A 450 2.58 21.41 0.73
CA LEU A 450 2.33 22.57 -0.14
C LEU A 450 1.31 23.47 0.56
N LYS A 451 1.69 24.74 0.78
CA LYS A 451 0.88 25.75 1.45
C LYS A 451 0.72 26.98 0.57
N THR A 452 -0.42 27.64 0.70
CA THR A 452 -0.61 29.01 0.18
C THR A 452 0.05 30.04 1.09
N ASN A 453 0.26 31.27 0.59
CA ASN A 453 0.86 32.34 1.40
C ASN A 453 0.00 32.79 2.59
N ASP A 454 -1.32 32.54 2.59
CA ASP A 454 -2.21 32.70 3.76
C ASP A 454 -2.33 31.41 4.62
N GLY A 455 -1.34 30.51 4.53
CA GLY A 455 -1.15 29.37 5.42
C GLY A 455 -1.99 28.13 5.13
N PHE A 456 -3.04 28.24 4.31
CA PHE A 456 -3.91 27.11 3.96
C PHE A 456 -3.11 26.01 3.23
N VAL A 457 -3.22 24.78 3.74
CA VAL A 457 -2.52 23.59 3.23
C VAL A 457 -3.29 23.03 2.03
N LEU A 458 -2.68 23.09 0.84
CA LEU A 458 -3.23 22.47 -0.38
C LEU A 458 -2.93 20.96 -0.42
N TRP A 459 -1.76 20.58 0.10
CA TRP A 459 -1.30 19.20 0.19
C TRP A 459 -0.38 19.00 1.40
N SER A 460 -0.48 17.84 2.04
CA SER A 460 0.50 17.36 3.02
C SER A 460 0.80 15.90 2.70
N ASN A 461 2.07 15.53 2.83
CA ASN A 461 2.48 14.14 2.80
C ASN A 461 1.77 13.38 3.95
N PRO A 462 1.01 12.30 3.67
CA PRO A 462 0.31 11.54 4.70
C PRO A 462 1.24 10.62 5.50
N CYS A 463 2.39 10.22 4.92
CA CYS A 463 3.34 9.28 5.52
C CYS A 463 4.79 9.76 5.26
N PRO A 464 5.23 10.88 5.86
CA PRO A 464 6.55 11.49 5.56
C PRO A 464 7.74 10.59 5.87
N GLU A 465 7.60 9.64 6.79
CA GLU A 465 8.62 8.63 7.14
C GLU A 465 8.65 7.43 6.17
N SER A 466 7.73 7.36 5.20
CA SER A 466 7.64 6.23 4.26
C SER A 466 8.60 6.39 3.10
N TYR A 467 9.38 5.34 2.83
CA TYR A 467 10.23 5.22 1.63
C TYR A 467 9.48 5.49 0.31
N ARG A 468 8.15 5.33 0.28
CA ARG A 468 7.28 5.64 -0.88
C ARG A 468 7.32 7.12 -1.30
N PHE A 469 7.63 8.03 -0.38
CA PHE A 469 7.80 9.46 -0.65
C PHE A 469 9.27 9.89 -0.71
N CYS A 470 10.20 8.97 -0.45
CA CYS A 470 11.63 9.22 -0.57
C CYS A 470 12.03 9.20 -2.05
N ARG A 471 12.51 10.34 -2.56
CA ARG A 471 12.92 10.54 -3.95
C ARG A 471 14.45 10.56 -4.01
N PRO A 472 15.12 9.67 -4.76
CA PRO A 472 16.57 9.75 -4.92
C PRO A 472 16.93 10.99 -5.74
N LEU A 473 17.94 11.73 -5.25
CA LEU A 473 18.60 12.84 -5.94
C LEU A 473 19.93 12.38 -6.53
N LYS A 474 20.70 11.60 -5.76
CA LYS A 474 21.95 10.97 -6.18
C LYS A 474 22.10 9.58 -5.55
N ILE A 475 22.59 8.62 -6.33
CA ILE A 475 23.02 7.29 -5.87
C ILE A 475 24.43 7.10 -6.41
N GLN A 476 25.42 6.83 -5.55
CA GLN A 476 26.82 6.67 -5.96
C GLN A 476 27.51 5.53 -5.20
N TYR A 477 28.34 4.76 -5.90
CA TYR A 477 29.19 3.73 -5.29
C TYR A 477 30.40 4.39 -4.61
N ARG A 478 30.20 4.88 -3.38
CA ARG A 478 31.22 5.49 -2.52
C ARG A 478 30.99 5.21 -1.04
N ASN A 479 32.08 5.10 -0.29
CA ASN A 479 32.10 5.05 1.17
C ASN A 479 31.72 6.40 1.80
N GLU A 480 31.05 6.36 2.97
CA GLU A 480 30.65 7.55 3.69
C GLU A 480 31.80 8.17 4.52
N THR A 481 32.58 9.03 3.85
CA THR A 481 33.67 9.84 4.43
C THR A 481 33.18 11.23 4.86
N LYS A 482 33.97 11.95 5.68
CA LYS A 482 33.61 13.32 6.11
C LYS A 482 33.68 14.31 4.95
N GLU A 483 34.60 14.03 4.05
CA GLU A 483 34.94 14.75 2.86
C GLU A 483 33.74 14.68 1.90
N LEU A 484 33.23 13.48 1.62
CA LEU A 484 32.04 13.26 0.79
C LEU A 484 30.76 13.88 1.40
N ILE A 485 30.57 13.75 2.72
CA ILE A 485 29.47 14.42 3.44
C ILE A 485 29.52 15.94 3.24
N THR A 486 30.71 16.53 3.26
CA THR A 486 30.90 17.98 3.15
C THR A 486 30.77 18.46 1.71
N GLU A 487 31.33 17.71 0.75
CA GLU A 487 31.20 17.92 -0.69
C GLU A 487 29.72 17.91 -1.12
N GLU A 488 28.99 16.83 -0.79
CA GLU A 488 27.59 16.68 -1.18
C GLU A 488 26.68 17.71 -0.49
N LYS A 489 26.91 17.99 0.80
CA LYS A 489 26.19 19.08 1.51
C LYS A 489 26.33 20.39 0.74
N ASN A 490 27.57 20.74 0.37
CA ASN A 490 27.86 22.02 -0.27
C ASN A 490 27.32 22.06 -1.71
N ARG A 491 27.40 20.96 -2.48
CA ARG A 491 26.80 20.85 -3.82
C ARG A 491 25.29 21.09 -3.76
N VAL A 492 24.58 20.32 -2.93
CA VAL A 492 23.12 20.40 -2.86
C VAL A 492 22.68 21.75 -2.29
N GLN A 493 23.40 22.33 -1.33
CA GLN A 493 23.10 23.68 -0.84
C GLN A 493 23.31 24.73 -1.94
N ALA A 494 24.38 24.65 -2.73
CA ALA A 494 24.61 25.58 -3.84
C ALA A 494 23.55 25.48 -4.94
N GLU A 495 23.00 24.30 -5.22
CA GLU A 495 21.84 24.14 -6.11
C GLU A 495 20.55 24.72 -5.47
N ILE A 496 20.34 24.53 -4.15
CA ILE A 496 19.20 25.09 -3.42
C ILE A 496 19.22 26.62 -3.42
N ASP A 497 20.38 27.23 -3.20
CA ASP A 497 20.57 28.69 -3.17
C ASP A 497 20.36 29.35 -4.55
N GLN A 498 20.36 28.55 -5.62
CA GLN A 498 20.09 28.98 -7.01
C GLN A 498 18.66 28.64 -7.49
N LEU A 499 17.79 28.07 -6.64
CA LEU A 499 16.44 27.67 -7.06
C LEU A 499 15.55 28.87 -7.40
N THR A 500 15.09 28.90 -8.65
CA THR A 500 13.98 29.74 -9.09
C THR A 500 12.63 29.19 -8.57
N PRO A 501 11.59 30.04 -8.42
CA PRO A 501 10.25 29.60 -8.05
C PRO A 501 9.69 28.58 -9.05
N LEU A 502 9.09 27.50 -8.55
CA LEU A 502 8.55 26.41 -9.37
C LEU A 502 7.22 26.84 -10.01
N TYR A 503 7.06 26.56 -11.31
CA TYR A 503 5.81 26.78 -12.06
C TYR A 503 5.11 25.47 -12.41
N ALA A 504 3.80 25.44 -12.17
CA ALA A 504 2.89 24.41 -12.67
C ALA A 504 1.51 25.01 -12.96
N GLU A 505 0.70 24.30 -13.73
CA GLU A 505 -0.67 24.68 -14.07
C GLU A 505 -1.61 23.50 -13.80
N THR A 506 -2.81 23.77 -13.30
CA THR A 506 -3.84 22.75 -13.11
C THR A 506 -4.57 22.47 -14.42
N ASP A 507 -5.21 21.30 -14.56
CA ASP A 507 -6.07 21.00 -15.71
C ASP A 507 -7.34 21.91 -15.78
N GLU A 508 -7.66 22.68 -14.72
CA GLU A 508 -8.66 23.77 -14.72
C GLU A 508 -8.07 25.17 -15.09
N GLY A 509 -6.81 25.28 -15.53
CA GLY A 509 -6.19 26.54 -16.00
C GLY A 509 -5.76 27.54 -14.92
N GLN A 510 -5.45 27.09 -13.70
CA GLN A 510 -4.88 27.94 -12.63
C GLN A 510 -3.36 27.77 -12.55
N SER A 511 -2.64 28.88 -12.67
CA SER A 511 -1.18 28.95 -12.52
C SER A 511 -0.78 28.89 -11.05
N ILE A 512 0.11 27.98 -10.70
CA ILE A 512 0.68 27.84 -9.35
C ILE A 512 2.17 28.21 -9.41
N ILE A 513 2.54 29.24 -8.66
CA ILE A 513 3.93 29.70 -8.50
C ILE A 513 4.34 29.39 -7.06
N SER A 514 5.40 28.62 -6.87
CA SER A 514 5.83 28.21 -5.52
C SER A 514 7.29 28.51 -5.24
N ASP A 515 7.54 29.25 -4.16
CA ASP A 515 8.84 29.24 -3.51
C ASP A 515 9.12 27.83 -2.96
N THR A 516 10.38 27.42 -2.90
CA THR A 516 10.77 26.16 -2.24
C THR A 516 11.45 26.46 -0.91
N LYS A 517 11.16 25.66 0.13
CA LYS A 517 11.90 25.68 1.39
C LYS A 517 12.31 24.27 1.80
N LEU A 518 13.61 24.00 1.75
CA LEU A 518 14.18 22.69 2.06
C LEU A 518 14.87 22.67 3.43
N TYR A 519 14.76 21.55 4.14
CA TYR A 519 15.35 21.32 5.45
C TYR A 519 16.32 20.12 5.39
N LEU A 520 17.59 20.30 5.78
CA LEU A 520 18.56 19.20 5.86
C LEU A 520 18.38 18.44 7.18
N THR A 521 17.37 17.56 7.23
CA THR A 521 16.99 16.82 8.45
C THR A 521 16.91 15.29 8.29
N VAL A 522 17.03 14.75 7.07
CA VAL A 522 17.16 13.29 6.85
C VAL A 522 18.63 12.90 6.99
N ILE A 523 19.15 12.97 8.21
CA ILE A 523 20.55 12.65 8.54
C ILE A 523 20.65 11.85 9.85
N ASP A 524 21.76 11.12 10.01
CA ASP A 524 22.10 10.41 11.23
C ASP A 524 22.95 11.27 12.19
N GLY A 525 23.33 10.70 13.35
CA GLY A 525 24.22 11.36 14.30
C GLY A 525 25.68 11.51 13.82
N LYS A 526 26.22 10.60 13.01
CA LYS A 526 27.58 10.71 12.43
C LYS A 526 27.65 11.88 11.44
N VAL A 527 26.73 11.94 10.48
CA VAL A 527 26.56 13.03 9.52
C VAL A 527 26.32 14.36 10.24
N PHE A 528 25.43 14.42 11.22
CA PHE A 528 25.16 15.66 11.97
C PHE A 528 26.40 16.18 12.73
N ASN A 529 27.22 15.28 13.29
CA ASN A 529 28.50 15.66 13.89
C ASN A 529 29.49 16.24 12.87
N VAL A 530 29.58 15.68 11.65
CA VAL A 530 30.41 16.26 10.58
C VAL A 530 29.90 17.64 10.15
N ILE A 531 28.59 17.75 9.88
CA ILE A 531 27.93 18.99 9.41
C ILE A 531 28.11 20.16 10.39
N THR A 532 28.22 19.88 11.70
CA THR A 532 28.40 20.87 12.77
C THR A 532 29.86 21.07 13.19
N GLY A 533 30.82 20.35 12.60
CA GLY A 533 32.24 20.36 13.03
C GLY A 533 32.50 19.69 14.39
N THR A 534 31.53 18.93 14.92
CA THR A 534 31.62 18.28 16.23
C THR A 534 32.52 17.05 16.16
N THR A 535 33.75 17.19 16.66
CA THR A 535 34.81 16.16 16.52
C THR A 535 34.58 14.87 17.33
N SER A 536 33.63 14.85 18.27
CA SER A 536 33.39 13.71 19.16
C SER A 536 31.91 13.37 19.30
N GLN A 537 31.55 12.14 18.96
CA GLN A 537 30.21 11.56 19.14
C GLN A 537 29.76 11.49 20.61
N LEU A 538 30.63 11.81 21.58
CA LEU A 538 30.32 11.89 23.02
C LEU A 538 30.07 13.34 23.49
N ARG A 539 29.91 14.28 22.55
CA ARG A 539 29.45 15.66 22.79
C ARG A 539 28.16 15.92 22.03
N CYS A 540 27.29 16.75 22.60
CA CYS A 540 26.12 17.26 21.90
C CYS A 540 26.54 18.26 20.81
N ALA A 541 26.19 17.99 19.56
CA ALA A 541 26.46 18.87 18.43
C ALA A 541 25.74 20.24 18.50
N CYS A 542 24.68 20.36 19.33
CA CYS A 542 23.93 21.60 19.50
C CYS A 542 24.58 22.56 20.51
N CYS A 543 25.08 22.08 21.66
CA CYS A 543 25.60 22.94 22.75
C CYS A 543 27.02 22.59 23.22
N GLY A 544 27.69 21.63 22.58
CA GLY A 544 29.04 21.18 22.92
C GLY A 544 29.16 20.45 24.27
N ALA A 545 28.06 20.24 25.00
CA ALA A 545 28.05 19.54 26.30
C ALA A 545 28.54 18.08 26.17
N THR A 546 29.41 17.68 27.08
CA THR A 546 29.90 16.31 27.27
C THR A 546 28.92 15.49 28.11
N ALA A 547 28.99 14.17 27.98
CA ALA A 547 28.25 13.23 28.83
C ALA A 547 28.53 13.37 30.36
N THR A 548 29.57 14.11 30.77
CA THR A 548 29.82 14.45 32.18
C THR A 548 29.00 15.67 32.60
N GLU A 549 28.99 16.73 31.78
CA GLU A 549 28.22 17.96 32.02
C GLU A 549 26.70 17.69 32.03
N PHE A 550 26.21 16.72 31.25
CA PHE A 550 24.80 16.32 31.28
C PHE A 550 24.30 15.76 32.64
N ASN A 551 25.17 15.50 33.61
CA ASN A 551 24.77 15.17 34.99
C ASN A 551 24.61 16.43 35.88
N GLN A 552 24.84 17.62 35.33
CA GLN A 552 24.77 18.92 36.00
C GLN A 552 23.78 19.81 35.23
N LEU A 553 22.48 19.63 35.51
CA LEU A 553 21.39 20.26 34.75
C LEU A 553 21.54 21.79 34.68
N ASP A 554 21.90 22.43 35.79
CA ASP A 554 22.09 23.89 35.86
C ASP A 554 23.21 24.38 34.91
N VAL A 555 24.25 23.57 34.69
CA VAL A 555 25.36 23.90 33.78
C VAL A 555 24.93 23.75 32.32
N VAL A 556 24.09 22.76 32.00
CA VAL A 556 23.62 22.52 30.63
C VAL A 556 22.50 23.48 30.22
N ILE A 557 21.57 23.79 31.12
CA ILE A 557 20.47 24.74 30.87
C ILE A 557 21.01 26.13 30.52
N ASN A 558 22.11 26.55 31.15
CA ASN A 558 22.77 27.84 30.89
C ASN A 558 23.82 27.80 29.77
N LYS A 559 24.00 26.65 29.07
CA LYS A 559 25.04 26.51 28.03
C LYS A 559 24.53 27.02 26.67
N PRO A 560 25.27 27.91 25.98
CA PRO A 560 24.83 28.44 24.69
C PRO A 560 24.67 27.34 23.64
N VAL A 561 23.60 27.45 22.85
CA VAL A 561 23.24 26.52 21.77
C VAL A 561 23.55 27.16 20.43
N ASN A 562 24.19 26.41 19.52
CA ASN A 562 24.45 26.81 18.14
C ASN A 562 23.11 26.88 17.34
N PRO A 563 22.65 28.06 16.89
CA PRO A 563 21.38 28.18 16.18
C PRO A 563 21.36 27.49 14.81
N GLU A 564 22.53 27.35 14.15
CA GLU A 564 22.62 26.62 12.87
C GLU A 564 22.46 25.11 13.09
N ALA A 565 23.03 24.57 14.17
CA ALA A 565 22.86 23.14 14.50
C ALA A 565 21.38 22.76 14.70
N LEU A 566 20.57 23.67 15.28
CA LEU A 566 19.13 23.45 15.48
C LEU A 566 18.33 23.33 14.16
N ARG A 567 18.83 23.89 13.04
CA ARG A 567 18.17 23.79 11.72
C ARG A 567 18.13 22.37 11.16
N HIS A 568 18.98 21.49 11.68
CA HIS A 568 19.07 20.07 11.30
C HIS A 568 18.15 19.16 12.12
N GLY A 569 17.48 19.68 13.14
CA GLY A 569 16.53 18.94 13.97
C GLY A 569 17.18 17.83 14.81
N ILE A 570 16.42 16.76 15.04
CA ILE A 570 16.86 15.57 15.80
C ILE A 570 16.40 14.33 15.02
N SER A 571 17.29 13.36 14.82
CA SER A 571 17.00 12.09 14.13
C SER A 571 16.28 11.11 15.08
N PRO A 572 14.94 10.90 14.98
CA PRO A 572 14.18 10.19 16.02
C PRO A 572 14.49 8.70 16.05
N LEU A 573 14.74 8.11 14.88
CA LEU A 573 15.20 6.72 14.72
C LEU A 573 16.46 6.46 15.54
N HIS A 574 17.48 7.32 15.40
CA HIS A 574 18.73 7.19 16.13
C HIS A 574 18.59 7.50 17.61
N ALA A 575 17.69 8.42 18.00
CA ALA A 575 17.35 8.64 19.41
C ALA A 575 16.79 7.37 20.05
N TRP A 576 15.81 6.70 19.42
CA TRP A 576 15.26 5.43 19.91
C TRP A 576 16.30 4.31 20.00
N ILE A 577 17.14 4.14 18.98
CA ILE A 577 18.23 3.14 18.98
C ILE A 577 19.19 3.38 20.14
N ARG A 578 19.63 4.63 20.36
CA ARG A 578 20.57 4.98 21.44
C ARG A 578 19.93 4.91 22.84
N ILE A 579 18.64 5.22 22.97
CA ILE A 579 17.90 5.02 24.23
C ILE A 579 17.80 3.52 24.55
N PHE A 580 17.51 2.66 23.57
CA PHE A 580 17.46 1.21 23.78
C PHE A 580 18.85 0.63 24.13
N GLU A 581 19.90 1.01 23.41
CA GLU A 581 21.30 0.66 23.72
C GLU A 581 21.70 1.11 25.14
N PHE A 582 21.32 2.33 25.54
CA PHE A 582 21.54 2.85 26.89
C PHE A 582 20.80 2.02 27.95
N LEU A 583 19.52 1.71 27.74
CA LEU A 583 18.72 0.90 28.68
C LEU A 583 19.26 -0.53 28.83
N LEU A 584 19.71 -1.15 27.73
CA LEU A 584 20.41 -2.43 27.78
C LEU A 584 21.72 -2.32 28.58
N HIS A 585 22.54 -1.30 28.30
CA HIS A 585 23.76 -1.05 29.07
C HIS A 585 23.50 -0.77 30.55
N LEU A 586 22.41 -0.07 30.89
CA LEU A 586 21.98 0.14 32.26
C LEU A 586 21.58 -1.19 32.92
N GLY A 587 20.76 -2.02 32.25
CA GLY A 587 20.37 -3.35 32.73
C GLY A 587 21.57 -4.29 32.97
N TYR A 588 22.56 -4.27 32.08
CA TYR A 588 23.80 -5.07 32.26
C TYR A 588 24.64 -4.56 33.44
N LYS A 589 24.73 -3.23 33.64
CA LYS A 589 25.56 -2.58 34.67
C LYS A 589 24.86 -2.39 36.02
N ASN A 590 23.54 -2.59 36.10
CA ASN A 590 22.75 -2.53 37.33
C ASN A 590 22.97 -3.78 38.19
N ASP A 591 24.18 -3.89 38.69
CA ASP A 591 24.69 -4.94 39.56
C ASP A 591 25.52 -4.27 40.67
N PRO A 592 25.31 -4.57 41.97
CA PRO A 592 26.04 -3.93 43.07
C PRO A 592 27.57 -4.04 42.98
N ALA A 593 28.10 -5.09 42.35
CA ALA A 593 29.54 -5.24 42.14
C ALA A 593 30.08 -4.38 40.99
N VAL A 594 29.19 -3.79 40.17
CA VAL A 594 29.52 -3.01 38.97
C VAL A 594 29.24 -1.53 39.19
N MET A 595 27.95 -1.12 39.21
CA MET A 595 27.41 0.25 39.37
C MET A 595 28.27 1.41 38.80
N LYS A 596 28.93 1.22 37.64
CA LYS A 596 29.88 2.19 37.06
C LYS A 596 29.67 2.33 35.55
N TRP A 597 29.67 3.58 35.07
CA TRP A 597 29.45 3.85 33.64
C TRP A 597 30.58 3.33 32.73
N ARG A 598 31.84 3.59 33.12
CA ARG A 598 33.04 3.07 32.46
C ARG A 598 33.55 1.84 33.22
N ILE A 599 33.88 0.79 32.48
CA ILE A 599 34.39 -0.49 33.02
C ILE A 599 35.68 -0.85 32.29
N ASN A 600 36.71 -1.23 33.03
CA ASN A 600 37.96 -1.74 32.45
C ASN A 600 37.75 -3.20 32.03
N LYS A 601 38.06 -3.53 30.76
CA LYS A 601 37.93 -4.90 30.21
C LYS A 601 38.69 -5.97 31.01
N LYS A 602 39.71 -5.60 31.79
CA LYS A 602 40.50 -6.50 32.66
C LYS A 602 39.99 -6.58 34.12
N SER A 603 38.88 -5.91 34.46
CA SER A 603 38.34 -5.92 35.83
C SER A 603 37.27 -7.02 36.02
N PRO A 604 37.06 -7.56 37.24
CA PRO A 604 35.99 -8.54 37.50
C PRO A 604 34.59 -8.04 37.09
N ALA A 605 34.35 -6.72 37.20
CA ALA A 605 33.11 -6.08 36.76
C ALA A 605 32.84 -6.21 35.25
N ALA A 606 33.86 -6.46 34.42
CA ALA A 606 33.67 -6.77 33.01
C ALA A 606 33.10 -8.17 32.81
N THR A 607 33.61 -9.18 33.53
CA THR A 607 33.11 -10.56 33.48
C THR A 607 31.63 -10.62 33.85
N ILE A 608 31.25 -9.97 34.96
CA ILE A 608 29.86 -9.86 35.43
C ILE A 608 28.95 -9.24 34.34
N VAL A 609 29.42 -8.21 33.63
CA VAL A 609 28.67 -7.57 32.54
C VAL A 609 28.54 -8.46 31.30
N GLU A 610 29.57 -9.23 30.92
CA GLU A 610 29.46 -10.17 29.79
C GLU A 610 28.58 -11.40 30.12
N GLU A 611 28.60 -11.88 31.37
CA GLU A 611 27.67 -12.91 31.85
C GLU A 611 26.22 -12.41 31.85
N ARG A 612 25.98 -11.19 32.36
CA ARG A 612 24.66 -10.57 32.33
C ARG A 612 24.18 -10.30 30.90
N LYS A 613 25.05 -9.84 29.98
CA LYS A 613 24.74 -9.75 28.54
C LYS A 613 24.29 -11.09 27.95
N LYS A 614 25.01 -12.19 28.23
CA LYS A 614 24.61 -13.53 27.78
C LYS A 614 23.25 -13.94 28.33
N LYS A 615 23.00 -13.72 29.63
CA LYS A 615 21.73 -14.02 30.31
C LYS A 615 20.54 -13.21 29.78
N TYR A 616 20.76 -11.99 29.31
CA TYR A 616 19.72 -11.08 28.81
C TYR A 616 19.68 -10.96 27.28
N LYS A 617 20.51 -11.71 26.53
CA LYS A 617 20.34 -11.80 25.08
C LYS A 617 19.05 -12.60 24.81
N PRO A 618 18.08 -12.08 24.03
CA PRO A 618 16.94 -12.88 23.61
C PRO A 618 17.41 -14.10 22.79
N HIS A 619 16.68 -15.21 22.94
CA HIS A 619 16.80 -16.40 22.12
C HIS A 619 16.09 -16.22 20.77
#